data_AF-A0A2S8ZG29-F1
#
_entry.id   AF-A0A2S8ZG29-F1
#
_cell.length_a   1.000
_cell.length_b   1.000
_cell.length_c   1.000
_cell.angle_alpha   90.00
_cell.angle_beta   90.00
_cell.angle_gamma   90.00
#
_symmetry.space_group_name_H-M   'P 1'
#
loop_
_entity.id
_entity.type
_entity.pdbx_description
1 polymer ?
#
loop_
_entity_poly.entity_id
_entity_poly.type
_entity_poly.pdbx_seq_one_letter_code
_entity_poly.pdbx_strand_id
1 'polypeptide(L)'
;MPSKGRKQTILAILASALIAVATLLPATSASATTPQSGAQALAQQVLGSGRLSGNAEEMAQIQGYANGTMLSHSGRDCFIDSAILQALKTVVVDRGFSLHVSSLNRYCTGELTGSGTSSYHWRDGGGHAIDIDRVNGVWSTGNTAQDLSLIQSMYTALPAPAGLGQLNCHGSLNVPSGWVQFDDSCNHNHFEYRGSGGSAPPQNSASALSEFAVHNGGWSAIPVGQGMSKAFSVVNMGSGWADIYGSFDGHMQVVTVLNGGWTRMDSGLALNATSIAALNVGQPTPQLLAVEGGEIFHVYGDSSGWHKMSTGLTTTGKISAVRLPSGEIEAFTNINGYMYVITSHSGWQMANSGTPIGDNFKAVLVNGSPQIVTNINGIIHIIWPGAGWQLQSTGQSTSGSITAVDMGGGYPTIISNEGWSVTVTSVINGAWTRQSTGATVSGNIDALNLGGGYPVIYAV
;
A
#
# COMPACT_ATOMS: atom_id res chain seq x y z
N MET A 1 39.89 41.38 -84.24
CA MET A 1 40.73 42.16 -83.31
C MET A 1 39.93 43.39 -82.88
N PRO A 2 40.05 43.96 -81.66
CA PRO A 2 40.56 43.44 -80.36
C PRO A 2 39.38 43.07 -79.40
N SER A 3 39.53 42.15 -78.42
CA SER A 3 39.87 42.39 -76.98
C SER A 3 38.79 43.14 -76.17
N LYS A 4 38.44 42.84 -74.90
CA LYS A 4 39.07 42.03 -73.82
C LYS A 4 38.05 41.83 -72.67
N GLY A 5 38.22 40.82 -71.80
CA GLY A 5 37.62 40.85 -70.44
C GLY A 5 37.03 39.54 -69.89
N ARG A 6 37.81 38.79 -69.09
CA ARG A 6 37.31 37.69 -68.23
C ARG A 6 36.59 38.25 -66.98
N LYS A 7 35.59 37.52 -66.43
CA LYS A 7 35.76 36.67 -65.22
C LYS A 7 34.46 35.99 -64.73
N GLN A 8 34.51 34.65 -64.69
CA GLN A 8 34.06 33.72 -63.64
C GLN A 8 32.66 33.86 -62.98
N THR A 9 31.77 32.93 -63.38
CA THR A 9 31.13 31.88 -62.55
C THR A 9 30.65 32.19 -61.13
N ILE A 10 29.34 32.03 -60.86
CA ILE A 10 28.75 30.87 -60.13
C ILE A 10 27.21 30.91 -60.20
N LEU A 11 26.59 29.73 -60.20
CA LEU A 11 25.16 29.50 -60.43
C LEU A 11 24.40 29.35 -59.10
N ALA A 12 23.21 29.94 -58.98
CA ALA A 12 22.22 29.56 -57.97
C ALA A 12 20.80 29.82 -58.52
N ILE A 13 20.03 28.74 -58.71
CA ILE A 13 18.63 28.80 -59.17
C ILE A 13 17.73 28.68 -57.94
N LEU A 14 16.90 29.69 -57.69
CA LEU A 14 15.84 29.64 -56.67
C LEU A 14 14.58 29.03 -57.29
N ALA A 15 14.13 27.90 -56.73
CA ALA A 15 12.82 27.32 -57.02
C ALA A 15 11.78 27.86 -56.03
N SER A 16 10.63 28.30 -56.55
CA SER A 16 9.53 28.84 -55.75
C SER A 16 8.71 27.72 -55.10
N ALA A 17 8.43 27.82 -53.80
CA ALA A 17 7.55 26.89 -53.09
C ALA A 17 6.11 27.43 -53.02
N LEU A 18 5.13 26.59 -53.40
CA LEU A 18 3.72 26.85 -53.10
C LEU A 18 3.45 26.60 -51.61
N ILE A 19 2.75 27.53 -50.96
CA ILE A 19 2.21 27.34 -49.61
C ILE A 19 0.76 26.86 -49.76
N ALA A 20 0.50 25.60 -49.41
CA ALA A 20 -0.85 25.10 -49.23
C ALA A 20 -1.33 25.38 -47.80
N VAL A 21 -2.37 26.19 -47.64
CA VAL A 21 -3.00 26.45 -46.34
C VAL A 21 -3.94 25.28 -46.01
N ALA A 22 -3.50 24.39 -45.13
CA ALA A 22 -4.35 23.34 -44.58
C ALA A 22 -5.22 23.92 -43.45
N THR A 23 -6.54 23.91 -43.64
CA THR A 23 -7.50 24.24 -42.58
C THR A 23 -7.52 23.13 -41.53
N LEU A 24 -6.96 23.41 -40.35
CA LEU A 24 -7.05 22.51 -39.19
C LEU A 24 -8.49 22.45 -38.68
N LEU A 25 -9.11 21.28 -38.81
CA LEU A 25 -10.30 20.93 -38.03
C LEU A 25 -9.89 20.71 -36.56
N PRO A 26 -10.76 21.02 -35.58
CA PRO A 26 -10.47 20.69 -34.18
C PRO A 26 -10.34 19.18 -34.03
N ALA A 27 -9.18 18.72 -33.54
CA ALA A 27 -9.05 17.34 -33.10
C ALA A 27 -10.01 17.12 -31.94
N THR A 28 -10.94 16.18 -32.09
CA THR A 28 -11.74 15.69 -30.97
C THR A 28 -10.80 15.22 -29.87
N SER A 29 -10.94 15.79 -28.68
CA SER A 29 -10.20 15.36 -27.50
C SER A 29 -10.36 13.86 -27.31
N ALA A 30 -9.27 13.11 -27.49
CA ALA A 30 -9.24 11.72 -27.06
C ALA A 30 -9.54 11.70 -25.56
N SER A 31 -10.55 10.92 -25.14
CA SER A 31 -10.79 10.69 -23.72
C SER A 31 -9.51 10.12 -23.12
N ALA A 32 -8.90 10.89 -22.21
CA ALA A 32 -7.83 10.39 -21.38
C ALA A 32 -8.43 9.30 -20.48
N THR A 33 -8.27 8.03 -20.89
CA THR A 33 -8.53 6.89 -20.02
C THR A 33 -7.69 7.05 -18.77
N THR A 34 -8.33 6.88 -17.62
CA THR A 34 -7.70 6.93 -16.29
C THR A 34 -6.45 6.05 -16.26
N PRO A 35 -5.35 6.47 -15.59
CA PRO A 35 -4.15 5.64 -15.47
C PRO A 35 -4.50 4.28 -14.85
N GLN A 36 -4.21 3.23 -15.60
CA GLN A 36 -4.56 1.87 -15.24
C GLN A 36 -3.66 1.35 -14.11
N SER A 37 -4.27 0.80 -13.04
CA SER A 37 -3.49 0.18 -11.97
C SER A 37 -2.78 -1.09 -12.45
N GLY A 38 -1.65 -1.44 -11.84
CA GLY A 38 -0.91 -2.66 -12.19
C GLY A 38 -1.77 -3.93 -12.10
N ALA A 39 -2.59 -4.06 -11.04
CA ALA A 39 -3.50 -5.18 -10.86
C ALA A 39 -4.61 -5.23 -11.94
N GLN A 40 -5.18 -4.08 -12.31
CA GLN A 40 -6.15 -3.98 -13.42
C GLN A 40 -5.53 -4.41 -14.75
N ALA A 41 -4.29 -3.99 -15.03
CA ALA A 41 -3.57 -4.39 -16.24
C ALA A 41 -3.30 -5.91 -16.29
N LEU A 42 -2.98 -6.53 -15.15
CA LEU A 42 -2.79 -7.98 -15.07
C LEU A 42 -4.11 -8.74 -15.29
N ALA A 43 -5.19 -8.33 -14.62
CA ALA A 43 -6.51 -8.93 -14.79
C ALA A 43 -7.02 -8.84 -16.24
N GLN A 44 -6.85 -7.68 -16.90
CA GLN A 44 -7.17 -7.52 -18.33
C GLN A 44 -6.36 -8.44 -19.24
N GLN A 45 -5.04 -8.56 -19.02
CA GLN A 45 -4.19 -9.47 -19.81
C GLN A 45 -4.61 -10.92 -19.64
N VAL A 46 -4.92 -11.33 -18.40
CA VAL A 46 -5.37 -12.68 -18.07
C VAL A 46 -6.72 -13.00 -18.74
N LEU A 47 -7.72 -12.12 -18.62
CA LEU A 47 -9.03 -12.33 -19.27
C LEU A 47 -8.94 -12.24 -20.80
N GLY A 48 -8.20 -11.25 -21.33
CA GLY A 48 -8.00 -11.03 -22.76
C GLY A 48 -7.27 -12.17 -23.48
N SER A 49 -6.61 -13.06 -22.74
CA SER A 49 -6.02 -14.30 -23.30
C SER A 49 -7.05 -15.30 -23.83
N GLY A 50 -8.30 -15.24 -23.34
CA GLY A 50 -9.33 -16.26 -23.58
C GLY A 50 -9.02 -17.64 -22.96
N ARG A 51 -7.98 -17.74 -22.13
CA ARG A 51 -7.50 -19.00 -21.52
C ARG A 51 -7.85 -19.16 -20.05
N LEU A 52 -8.27 -18.09 -19.36
CA LEU A 52 -8.84 -18.20 -18.02
C LEU A 52 -10.36 -18.36 -18.09
N SER A 53 -10.86 -19.33 -17.34
CA SER A 53 -12.27 -19.59 -17.06
C SER A 53 -12.45 -19.85 -15.57
N GLY A 54 -13.68 -20.04 -15.11
CA GLY A 54 -13.94 -20.35 -13.71
C GLY A 54 -15.42 -20.33 -13.36
N ASN A 55 -15.70 -20.58 -12.09
CA ASN A 55 -17.01 -20.36 -11.48
C ASN A 55 -17.43 -18.88 -11.61
N ALA A 56 -18.74 -18.63 -11.64
CA ALA A 56 -19.28 -17.31 -11.95
C ALA A 56 -18.85 -16.22 -10.93
N GLU A 57 -18.69 -16.58 -9.66
CA GLU A 57 -18.30 -15.66 -8.60
C GLU A 57 -16.81 -15.30 -8.66
N GLU A 58 -15.92 -16.30 -8.74
CA GLU A 58 -14.47 -16.14 -8.94
C GLU A 58 -14.17 -15.28 -10.17
N MET A 59 -14.86 -15.55 -11.29
CA MET A 59 -14.67 -14.78 -12.52
C MET A 59 -15.21 -13.35 -12.39
N ALA A 60 -16.28 -13.11 -11.62
CA ALA A 60 -16.76 -11.76 -11.34
C ALA A 60 -15.74 -10.92 -10.54
N GLN A 61 -14.99 -11.54 -9.62
CA GLN A 61 -13.91 -10.85 -8.88
C GLN A 61 -12.80 -10.37 -9.83
N ILE A 62 -12.34 -11.25 -10.74
CA ILE A 62 -11.28 -10.93 -11.72
C ILE A 62 -11.78 -9.93 -12.78
N GLN A 63 -13.03 -10.05 -13.21
CA GLN A 63 -13.68 -9.08 -14.11
C GLN A 63 -13.81 -7.69 -13.48
N GLY A 64 -14.19 -7.61 -12.20
CA GLY A 64 -14.19 -6.35 -11.46
C GLY A 64 -12.82 -5.68 -11.50
N TYR A 65 -11.77 -6.43 -11.17
CA TYR A 65 -10.38 -5.96 -11.27
C TYR A 65 -10.01 -5.44 -12.66
N ALA A 66 -10.34 -6.18 -13.73
CA ALA A 66 -10.06 -5.78 -15.10
C ALA A 66 -10.82 -4.51 -15.54
N ASN A 67 -12.04 -4.33 -15.02
CA ASN A 67 -12.87 -3.15 -15.24
C ASN A 67 -12.44 -1.93 -14.40
N GLY A 68 -11.49 -2.10 -13.46
CA GLY A 68 -11.08 -1.05 -12.52
C GLY A 68 -12.08 -0.83 -11.36
N THR A 69 -13.01 -1.76 -11.15
CA THR A 69 -14.07 -1.69 -10.14
C THR A 69 -13.93 -2.88 -9.19
N MET A 70 -13.45 -2.68 -7.97
CA MET A 70 -13.38 -3.77 -6.99
C MET A 70 -14.81 -4.27 -6.70
N LEU A 71 -15.04 -5.57 -6.90
CA LEU A 71 -16.32 -6.18 -6.56
C LEU A 71 -16.50 -6.09 -5.03
N SER A 72 -17.69 -5.72 -4.57
CA SER A 72 -18.04 -5.76 -3.15
C SER A 72 -19.24 -6.69 -2.98
N HIS A 73 -19.07 -7.74 -2.17
CA HIS A 73 -20.07 -8.75 -1.89
C HIS A 73 -20.52 -8.60 -0.42
N SER A 74 -21.81 -8.32 -0.21
CA SER A 74 -22.40 -8.11 1.13
C SER A 74 -21.62 -7.09 2.00
N GLY A 75 -21.08 -6.04 1.38
CA GLY A 75 -20.30 -4.98 2.04
C GLY A 75 -18.84 -5.34 2.33
N ARG A 76 -18.32 -6.46 1.79
CA ARG A 76 -16.90 -6.84 1.86
C ARG A 76 -16.27 -6.77 0.47
N ASP A 77 -15.11 -6.16 0.40
CA ASP A 77 -14.38 -6.01 -0.85
C ASP A 77 -13.69 -7.33 -1.26
N CYS A 78 -13.91 -7.73 -2.50
CA CYS A 78 -13.33 -8.91 -3.14
C CYS A 78 -11.93 -8.62 -3.67
N PHE A 79 -11.02 -8.32 -2.74
CA PHE A 79 -9.62 -8.12 -3.05
C PHE A 79 -8.97 -9.41 -3.61
N ILE A 80 -8.04 -9.26 -4.54
CA ILE A 80 -7.17 -10.28 -5.10
C ILE A 80 -5.74 -9.72 -5.04
N ASP A 81 -4.82 -10.53 -4.51
CA ASP A 81 -3.41 -10.16 -4.37
C ASP A 81 -2.75 -9.96 -5.75
N SER A 82 -1.95 -8.90 -5.86
CA SER A 82 -1.23 -8.59 -7.10
C SER A 82 -0.20 -9.67 -7.46
N ALA A 83 0.35 -10.41 -6.48
CA ALA A 83 1.20 -11.57 -6.71
C ALA A 83 0.42 -12.75 -7.33
N ILE A 84 -0.83 -12.98 -6.91
CA ILE A 84 -1.72 -14.00 -7.51
C ILE A 84 -2.08 -13.62 -8.95
N LEU A 85 -2.39 -12.35 -9.21
CA LEU A 85 -2.67 -11.87 -10.58
C LEU A 85 -1.44 -11.90 -11.48
N GLN A 86 -0.24 -11.58 -10.95
CA GLN A 86 1.02 -11.67 -11.68
C GLN A 86 1.38 -13.13 -11.98
N ALA A 87 1.16 -14.05 -11.03
CA ALA A 87 1.35 -15.47 -11.25
C ALA A 87 0.40 -16.00 -12.33
N LEU A 88 -0.90 -15.65 -12.25
CA LEU A 88 -1.89 -15.98 -13.27
C LEU A 88 -1.51 -15.44 -14.65
N LYS A 89 -1.11 -14.17 -14.77
CA LYS A 89 -0.63 -13.59 -16.04
C LYS A 89 0.54 -14.41 -16.58
N THR A 90 1.49 -14.75 -15.73
CA THR A 90 2.69 -15.49 -16.13
C THR A 90 2.36 -16.90 -16.64
N VAL A 91 1.46 -17.65 -15.99
CA VAL A 91 1.12 -19.01 -16.45
C VAL A 91 0.11 -19.01 -17.60
N VAL A 92 -0.90 -18.14 -17.59
CA VAL A 92 -1.97 -18.09 -18.60
C VAL A 92 -1.51 -17.40 -19.88
N VAL A 93 -0.89 -16.23 -19.77
CA VAL A 93 -0.51 -15.38 -20.91
C VAL A 93 0.86 -15.76 -21.44
N ASP A 94 1.89 -15.76 -20.59
CA ASP A 94 3.28 -15.94 -21.04
C ASP A 94 3.64 -17.41 -21.32
N ARG A 95 2.93 -18.36 -20.69
CA ARG A 95 3.18 -19.81 -20.82
C ARG A 95 2.00 -20.58 -21.42
N GLY A 96 0.89 -19.90 -21.71
CA GLY A 96 -0.23 -20.45 -22.49
C GLY A 96 -1.08 -21.50 -21.77
N PHE A 97 -1.01 -21.64 -20.45
CA PHE A 97 -1.92 -22.54 -19.72
C PHE A 97 -3.38 -22.08 -19.86
N SER A 98 -4.29 -23.02 -20.07
CA SER A 98 -5.73 -22.77 -19.95
C SER A 98 -6.23 -23.29 -18.62
N LEU A 99 -6.82 -22.43 -17.79
CA LEU A 99 -7.14 -22.73 -16.39
C LEU A 99 -8.64 -22.50 -16.10
N HIS A 100 -9.19 -23.28 -15.18
CA HIS A 100 -10.50 -23.04 -14.58
C HIS A 100 -10.34 -22.77 -13.08
N VAL A 101 -10.73 -21.58 -12.63
CA VAL A 101 -10.68 -21.16 -11.23
C VAL A 101 -11.94 -21.63 -10.51
N SER A 102 -11.76 -22.36 -9.41
CA SER A 102 -12.85 -22.91 -8.60
C SER A 102 -13.08 -22.16 -7.28
N SER A 103 -12.06 -21.49 -6.72
CA SER A 103 -12.20 -20.59 -5.57
C SER A 103 -11.07 -19.54 -5.55
N LEU A 104 -11.37 -18.33 -5.06
CA LEU A 104 -10.46 -17.18 -5.02
C LEU A 104 -10.59 -16.40 -3.70
N ASN A 105 -11.22 -15.23 -3.66
CA ASN A 105 -11.48 -14.55 -2.38
C ASN A 105 -12.79 -15.06 -1.75
N ARG A 106 -12.68 -16.00 -0.79
CA ARG A 106 -13.80 -16.51 0.01
C ARG A 106 -14.21 -15.55 1.15
N TYR A 107 -13.33 -14.64 1.61
CA TYR A 107 -13.71 -13.59 2.56
C TYR A 107 -14.86 -12.73 2.04
N CYS A 108 -14.85 -12.36 0.76
CA CYS A 108 -15.90 -11.51 0.20
C CYS A 108 -17.22 -12.25 0.00
N THR A 109 -17.19 -13.48 -0.51
CA THR A 109 -18.39 -14.32 -0.73
C THR A 109 -19.02 -14.74 0.60
N GLY A 110 -18.21 -14.95 1.64
CA GLY A 110 -18.65 -15.48 2.92
C GLY A 110 -18.67 -17.01 2.98
N GLU A 111 -18.17 -17.68 1.96
CA GLU A 111 -17.98 -19.12 1.98
C GLU A 111 -16.92 -19.52 3.02
N LEU A 112 -17.27 -20.46 3.90
CA LEU A 112 -16.34 -21.06 4.85
C LEU A 112 -16.23 -22.55 4.58
N THR A 113 -15.06 -22.96 4.07
CA THR A 113 -14.71 -24.33 3.73
C THR A 113 -13.30 -24.66 4.21
N GLY A 114 -13.03 -25.93 4.54
CA GLY A 114 -11.74 -26.38 5.06
C GLY A 114 -11.30 -25.64 6.33
N SER A 115 -10.10 -25.06 6.31
CA SER A 115 -9.48 -24.30 7.41
C SER A 115 -10.20 -23.01 7.83
N GLY A 116 -11.37 -22.71 7.24
CA GLY A 116 -12.24 -21.60 7.62
C GLY A 116 -11.52 -20.26 7.55
N THR A 117 -11.69 -19.43 8.59
CA THR A 117 -11.15 -18.06 8.61
C THR A 117 -9.63 -17.95 8.66
N SER A 118 -8.91 -19.07 8.86
CA SER A 118 -7.45 -19.11 8.86
C SER A 118 -6.82 -19.28 7.46
N SER A 119 -7.61 -19.73 6.49
CA SER A 119 -7.23 -19.92 5.08
C SER A 119 -6.83 -18.61 4.40
N TYR A 120 -5.87 -18.63 3.48
CA TYR A 120 -5.47 -17.45 2.68
C TYR A 120 -6.54 -16.97 1.67
N HIS A 121 -7.59 -17.77 1.44
CA HIS A 121 -8.80 -17.31 0.74
C HIS A 121 -9.65 -16.37 1.62
N TRP A 122 -9.45 -16.37 2.94
CA TRP A 122 -10.26 -15.62 3.91
C TRP A 122 -9.48 -14.61 4.76
N ARG A 123 -8.36 -15.05 5.32
CA ARG A 123 -7.57 -14.29 6.29
C ARG A 123 -7.01 -13.02 5.62
N ASP A 124 -6.78 -11.99 6.42
CA ASP A 124 -6.16 -10.73 6.00
C ASP A 124 -6.95 -9.94 4.93
N GLY A 125 -8.21 -10.34 4.66
CA GLY A 125 -9.10 -9.79 3.62
C GLY A 125 -9.36 -10.75 2.46
N GLY A 126 -8.76 -11.94 2.47
CA GLY A 126 -8.87 -12.97 1.44
C GLY A 126 -8.07 -12.64 0.19
N GLY A 127 -8.25 -13.43 -0.88
CA GLY A 127 -7.63 -13.16 -2.18
C GLY A 127 -6.12 -13.42 -2.28
N HIS A 128 -5.50 -13.96 -1.23
CA HIS A 128 -4.09 -14.38 -1.22
C HIS A 128 -3.88 -15.83 -1.68
N ALA A 129 -4.95 -16.51 -2.11
CA ALA A 129 -4.91 -17.90 -2.57
C ALA A 129 -5.88 -18.16 -3.72
N ILE A 130 -5.63 -19.23 -4.47
CA ILE A 130 -6.38 -19.61 -5.66
C ILE A 130 -6.45 -21.13 -5.83
N ASP A 131 -7.66 -21.61 -6.11
CA ASP A 131 -7.97 -23.02 -6.36
C ASP A 131 -8.27 -23.23 -7.84
N ILE A 132 -7.57 -24.18 -8.47
CA ILE A 132 -7.67 -24.46 -9.90
C ILE A 132 -8.12 -25.91 -10.12
N ASP A 133 -9.39 -26.10 -10.48
CA ASP A 133 -10.01 -27.43 -10.67
C ASP A 133 -9.72 -28.07 -12.04
N ARG A 134 -9.31 -27.27 -13.06
CA ARG A 134 -8.93 -27.78 -14.37
C ARG A 134 -7.71 -27.07 -14.94
N VAL A 135 -6.81 -27.87 -15.50
CA VAL A 135 -5.56 -27.43 -16.13
C VAL A 135 -5.49 -28.00 -17.55
N ASN A 136 -5.41 -27.12 -18.54
CA ASN A 136 -5.45 -27.46 -19.98
C ASN A 136 -6.64 -28.36 -20.36
N GLY A 137 -7.80 -28.14 -19.73
CA GLY A 137 -9.04 -28.89 -19.95
C GLY A 137 -9.14 -30.22 -19.18
N VAL A 138 -8.10 -30.63 -18.47
CA VAL A 138 -8.09 -31.85 -17.63
C VAL A 138 -8.49 -31.49 -16.21
N TRP A 139 -9.40 -32.25 -15.60
CA TRP A 139 -9.75 -32.12 -14.19
C TRP A 139 -8.54 -32.45 -13.31
N SER A 140 -8.27 -31.57 -12.37
CA SER A 140 -7.19 -31.71 -11.41
C SER A 140 -7.47 -32.87 -10.45
N THR A 141 -6.41 -33.60 -10.11
CA THR A 141 -6.40 -34.51 -8.96
C THR A 141 -5.33 -34.11 -7.94
N GLY A 142 -4.80 -32.88 -8.06
CA GLY A 142 -3.54 -32.45 -7.46
C GLY A 142 -2.30 -33.20 -7.98
N ASN A 143 -2.42 -34.16 -8.89
CA ASN A 143 -1.32 -35.07 -9.29
C ASN A 143 -1.41 -35.59 -10.75
N THR A 144 -2.21 -34.95 -11.61
CA THR A 144 -2.15 -35.21 -13.05
C THR A 144 -0.84 -34.66 -13.64
N ALA A 145 -0.47 -35.08 -14.85
CA ALA A 145 0.69 -34.50 -15.55
C ALA A 145 0.52 -32.99 -15.80
N GLN A 146 -0.73 -32.52 -15.94
CA GLN A 146 -1.10 -31.12 -16.08
C GLN A 146 -0.94 -30.36 -14.77
N ASP A 147 -1.38 -30.94 -13.64
CA ASP A 147 -1.19 -30.40 -12.29
C ASP A 147 0.32 -30.18 -12.01
N LEU A 148 1.14 -31.21 -12.19
CA LEU A 148 2.59 -31.14 -11.96
C LEU A 148 3.29 -30.11 -12.89
N SER A 149 2.81 -29.96 -14.13
CA SER A 149 3.31 -28.95 -15.07
C SER A 149 2.95 -27.52 -14.66
N LEU A 150 1.75 -27.32 -14.11
CA LEU A 150 1.31 -26.04 -13.54
C LEU A 150 2.09 -25.73 -12.25
N ILE A 151 2.24 -26.69 -11.35
CA ILE A 151 3.00 -26.55 -10.09
C ILE A 151 4.44 -26.09 -10.39
N GLN A 152 5.14 -26.79 -11.29
CA GLN A 152 6.51 -26.43 -11.70
C GLN A 152 6.57 -25.04 -12.36
N SER A 153 5.48 -24.60 -13.01
CA SER A 153 5.37 -23.25 -13.53
C SER A 153 5.17 -22.21 -12.41
N MET A 154 4.28 -22.49 -11.45
CA MET A 154 3.96 -21.60 -10.33
C MET A 154 5.16 -21.30 -9.44
N TYR A 155 6.08 -22.25 -9.25
CA TYR A 155 7.36 -22.04 -8.54
C TYR A 155 8.22 -20.85 -9.02
N THR A 156 8.02 -20.39 -10.25
CA THR A 156 8.72 -19.23 -10.83
C THR A 156 7.80 -18.06 -11.18
N ALA A 157 6.49 -18.24 -10.99
CA ALA A 157 5.47 -17.23 -11.30
C ALA A 157 4.92 -16.57 -10.03
N LEU A 158 4.82 -17.33 -8.93
CA LEU A 158 4.39 -16.86 -7.62
C LEU A 158 5.63 -16.66 -6.72
N PRO A 159 5.88 -15.45 -6.19
CA PRO A 159 7.04 -15.19 -5.34
C PRO A 159 6.92 -15.88 -3.98
N ALA A 160 8.06 -16.18 -3.36
CA ALA A 160 8.14 -16.67 -1.99
C ALA A 160 8.00 -15.52 -0.97
N PRO A 161 7.56 -15.79 0.28
CA PRO A 161 7.10 -17.08 0.77
C PRO A 161 5.70 -17.43 0.24
N ALA A 162 5.47 -18.72 -0.01
CA ALA A 162 4.27 -19.22 -0.67
C ALA A 162 3.89 -20.63 -0.17
N GLY A 163 2.71 -21.10 -0.53
CA GLY A 163 2.18 -22.40 -0.18
C GLY A 163 1.62 -23.16 -1.39
N LEU A 164 1.77 -24.48 -1.34
CA LEU A 164 1.19 -25.45 -2.27
C LEU A 164 0.37 -26.48 -1.46
N GLY A 165 -0.89 -26.66 -1.81
CA GLY A 165 -1.75 -27.68 -1.18
C GLY A 165 -1.51 -29.09 -1.75
N GLN A 166 -2.46 -29.99 -1.46
CA GLN A 166 -2.55 -31.33 -2.03
C GLN A 166 -1.32 -32.25 -1.77
N LEU A 167 -0.53 -32.00 -0.72
CA LEU A 167 0.62 -32.83 -0.33
C LEU A 167 0.26 -34.33 -0.20
N ASN A 168 -0.93 -34.62 0.31
CA ASN A 168 -1.57 -35.93 0.40
C ASN A 168 -1.96 -36.59 -0.94
N CYS A 169 -1.93 -35.84 -2.05
CA CYS A 169 -2.35 -36.27 -3.39
C CYS A 169 -1.17 -36.53 -4.34
N HIS A 170 -0.13 -35.68 -4.28
CA HIS A 170 1.10 -35.79 -5.09
C HIS A 170 2.32 -36.31 -4.33
N GLY A 171 2.29 -36.31 -2.99
CA GLY A 171 3.43 -36.65 -2.15
C GLY A 171 4.40 -35.47 -2.00
N SER A 172 5.48 -35.63 -1.23
CA SER A 172 6.42 -34.52 -0.99
C SER A 172 7.20 -34.16 -2.26
N LEU A 173 6.89 -33.00 -2.88
CA LEU A 173 7.67 -32.46 -3.99
C LEU A 173 8.87 -31.62 -3.51
N ASN A 174 9.84 -31.44 -4.40
CA ASN A 174 10.95 -30.50 -4.20
C ASN A 174 10.47 -29.08 -4.54
N VAL A 175 10.03 -28.33 -3.53
CA VAL A 175 9.60 -26.92 -3.66
C VAL A 175 10.79 -25.94 -3.55
N PRO A 176 10.68 -24.71 -4.09
CA PRO A 176 11.69 -23.66 -3.91
C PRO A 176 11.88 -23.24 -2.44
N SER A 177 12.99 -22.56 -2.14
CA SER A 177 13.19 -21.96 -0.81
C SER A 177 12.07 -20.95 -0.48
N GLY A 178 11.58 -20.99 0.76
CA GLY A 178 10.45 -20.16 1.22
C GLY A 178 9.06 -20.66 0.81
N TRP A 179 8.96 -21.75 0.03
CA TRP A 179 7.70 -22.45 -0.18
C TRP A 179 7.47 -23.52 0.90
N VAL A 180 6.19 -23.81 1.18
CA VAL A 180 5.77 -24.92 2.04
C VAL A 180 4.64 -25.72 1.41
N GLN A 181 4.51 -26.98 1.82
CA GLN A 181 3.46 -27.89 1.36
C GLN A 181 2.54 -28.27 2.52
N PHE A 182 1.26 -28.52 2.22
CA PHE A 182 0.26 -28.95 3.20
C PHE A 182 -0.84 -29.80 2.56
N ASP A 183 -1.60 -30.51 3.38
CA ASP A 183 -2.69 -31.37 2.94
C ASP A 183 -3.91 -30.54 2.52
N ASP A 184 -4.54 -30.90 1.40
CA ASP A 184 -5.82 -30.37 0.95
C ASP A 184 -6.57 -31.42 0.10
N SER A 185 -7.80 -31.13 -0.28
CA SER A 185 -8.66 -31.95 -1.12
C SER A 185 -8.09 -32.11 -2.54
N CYS A 186 -8.05 -33.36 -3.01
CA CYS A 186 -7.46 -33.76 -4.30
C CYS A 186 -8.38 -33.49 -5.51
N ASN A 187 -9.10 -32.38 -5.55
CA ASN A 187 -10.00 -31.99 -6.66
C ASN A 187 -9.62 -30.65 -7.31
N HIS A 188 -8.53 -30.04 -6.89
CA HIS A 188 -7.96 -28.80 -7.42
C HIS A 188 -6.44 -28.76 -7.15
N ASN A 189 -5.77 -27.74 -7.70
CA ASN A 189 -4.46 -27.28 -7.20
C ASN A 189 -4.68 -26.02 -6.38
N HIS A 190 -4.26 -26.01 -5.12
CA HIS A 190 -4.24 -24.84 -4.25
C HIS A 190 -2.88 -24.16 -4.32
N PHE A 191 -2.85 -22.87 -4.63
CA PHE A 191 -1.67 -22.03 -4.51
C PHE A 191 -1.97 -20.81 -3.65
N GLU A 192 -1.05 -20.45 -2.74
CA GLU A 192 -1.22 -19.29 -1.87
C GLU A 192 0.07 -18.49 -1.70
N TYR A 193 -0.08 -17.17 -1.62
CA TYR A 193 1.01 -16.27 -1.27
C TYR A 193 1.02 -16.03 0.25
N ARG A 194 2.17 -16.24 0.87
CA ARG A 194 2.39 -16.15 2.32
C ARG A 194 3.26 -14.96 2.73
N GLY A 195 3.61 -14.09 1.78
CA GLY A 195 4.49 -12.93 2.00
C GLY A 195 3.92 -11.88 2.94
N SER A 196 4.76 -10.89 3.26
CA SER A 196 4.33 -9.69 3.99
C SER A 196 3.03 -9.17 3.38
N GLY A 197 2.00 -8.93 4.21
CA GLY A 197 0.63 -8.60 3.80
C GLY A 197 0.56 -7.37 2.90
N GLY A 198 0.77 -7.59 1.60
CA GLY A 198 1.52 -6.64 0.78
C GLY A 198 0.79 -6.37 -0.51
N SER A 199 0.18 -5.20 -0.57
CA SER A 199 -0.46 -4.66 -1.77
C SER A 199 -1.53 -5.58 -2.39
N ALA A 200 -2.76 -5.42 -1.90
CA ALA A 200 -3.43 -4.17 -2.27
C ALA A 200 -3.16 -3.74 -3.73
N PRO A 201 -4.10 -3.74 -4.70
CA PRO A 201 -4.17 -2.55 -5.54
C PRO A 201 -4.11 -1.30 -4.66
N PRO A 202 -3.77 -0.12 -5.20
CA PRO A 202 -4.15 1.12 -4.52
C PRO A 202 -5.63 1.00 -4.14
N GLN A 203 -5.94 1.02 -2.84
CA GLN A 203 -7.30 0.86 -2.35
C GLN A 203 -8.07 2.14 -2.64
N ASN A 204 -8.50 2.26 -3.90
CA ASN A 204 -9.45 3.23 -4.40
C ASN A 204 -10.89 2.77 -4.03
N SER A 205 -11.03 2.24 -2.81
CA SER A 205 -12.29 1.90 -2.16
C SER A 205 -12.10 2.27 -0.69
N ALA A 206 -12.86 3.26 -0.25
CA ALA A 206 -12.66 3.91 1.04
C ALA A 206 -13.21 3.01 2.15
N SER A 207 -12.32 2.40 2.94
CA SER A 207 -12.70 1.68 4.16
C SER A 207 -13.31 2.64 5.18
N ALA A 208 -14.29 2.19 5.97
CA ALA A 208 -14.96 3.02 6.96
C ALA A 208 -13.98 3.52 8.02
N LEU A 209 -13.83 4.83 8.12
CA LEU A 209 -12.91 5.49 9.04
C LEU A 209 -13.59 5.62 10.41
N SER A 210 -12.88 5.23 11.47
CA SER A 210 -13.36 5.31 12.85
C SER A 210 -12.33 5.96 13.77
N GLU A 211 -12.82 6.77 14.71
CA GLU A 211 -12.06 7.35 15.81
C GLU A 211 -12.18 6.43 17.03
N PHE A 212 -11.08 6.29 17.79
CA PHE A 212 -11.03 5.55 19.05
C PHE A 212 -10.31 6.41 20.08
N ALA A 213 -11.05 6.81 21.10
CA ALA A 213 -10.56 7.62 22.21
C ALA A 213 -11.26 7.25 23.51
N VAL A 214 -10.81 7.82 24.62
CA VAL A 214 -11.44 7.64 25.93
C VAL A 214 -12.57 8.65 26.11
N HIS A 215 -13.81 8.17 26.08
CA HIS A 215 -15.02 8.94 26.35
C HIS A 215 -15.68 8.45 27.64
N ASN A 216 -16.13 9.36 28.51
CA ASN A 216 -16.80 9.04 29.78
C ASN A 216 -16.06 8.02 30.67
N GLY A 217 -14.72 7.97 30.58
CA GLY A 217 -13.86 7.10 31.37
C GLY A 217 -13.57 5.71 30.77
N GLY A 218 -14.02 5.41 29.55
CA GLY A 218 -13.71 4.17 28.84
C GLY A 218 -13.35 4.41 27.37
N TRP A 219 -12.61 3.47 26.76
CA TRP A 219 -12.36 3.51 25.32
C TRP A 219 -13.65 3.22 24.55
N SER A 220 -13.94 4.01 23.51
CA SER A 220 -15.05 3.75 22.60
C SER A 220 -14.70 4.08 21.16
N ALA A 221 -15.25 3.28 20.24
CA ALA A 221 -15.24 3.54 18.82
C ALA A 221 -16.34 4.55 18.46
N ILE A 222 -15.99 5.59 17.70
CA ILE A 222 -16.95 6.52 17.10
C ILE A 222 -16.73 6.51 15.57
N PRO A 223 -17.72 6.07 14.78
CA PRO A 223 -17.62 6.17 13.33
C PRO A 223 -17.46 7.63 12.90
N VAL A 224 -16.44 7.92 12.09
CA VAL A 224 -16.22 9.26 11.51
C VAL A 224 -17.31 9.59 10.48
N GLY A 225 -18.07 8.59 10.01
CA GLY A 225 -19.08 8.77 8.95
C GLY A 225 -18.47 9.02 7.57
N GLN A 226 -17.14 9.01 7.49
CA GLN A 226 -16.36 9.04 6.27
C GLN A 226 -15.63 7.71 6.10
N GLY A 227 -15.00 7.52 4.94
CA GLY A 227 -14.06 6.45 4.70
C GLY A 227 -12.77 7.01 4.12
N MET A 228 -11.69 6.25 4.22
CA MET A 228 -10.36 6.63 3.76
C MET A 228 -9.60 5.38 3.26
N SER A 229 -8.57 5.57 2.44
CA SER A 229 -7.67 4.50 2.00
C SER A 229 -6.73 4.05 3.12
N LYS A 230 -6.21 2.81 3.04
CA LYS A 230 -5.13 2.32 3.93
C LYS A 230 -3.86 3.19 3.94
N ALA A 231 -3.58 3.92 2.87
CA ALA A 231 -2.53 4.94 2.83
C ALA A 231 -3.09 6.28 3.34
N PHE A 232 -3.08 6.47 4.66
CA PHE A 232 -3.48 7.72 5.31
C PHE A 232 -2.49 8.11 6.42
N SER A 233 -2.55 9.37 6.84
CA SER A 233 -1.89 9.85 8.06
C SER A 233 -2.72 10.95 8.71
N VAL A 234 -2.63 11.06 10.04
CA VAL A 234 -3.36 12.05 10.83
C VAL A 234 -2.42 13.11 11.39
N VAL A 235 -2.90 14.36 11.43
CA VAL A 235 -2.13 15.50 11.92
C VAL A 235 -3.03 16.43 12.73
N ASN A 236 -2.50 16.98 13.82
CA ASN A 236 -3.16 18.03 14.60
C ASN A 236 -2.70 19.40 14.09
N MET A 237 -3.58 20.11 13.38
CA MET A 237 -3.32 21.47 12.87
C MET A 237 -3.67 22.59 13.87
N GLY A 238 -4.04 22.25 15.11
CA GLY A 238 -4.37 23.21 16.18
C GLY A 238 -5.86 23.56 16.28
N SER A 239 -6.72 22.91 15.51
CA SER A 239 -8.19 23.07 15.53
C SER A 239 -8.89 22.42 16.72
N GLY A 240 -8.17 21.60 17.50
CA GLY A 240 -8.74 20.71 18.51
C GLY A 240 -9.27 19.38 17.95
N TRP A 241 -9.17 19.19 16.62
CA TRP A 241 -9.57 17.98 15.91
C TRP A 241 -8.40 17.46 15.06
N ALA A 242 -8.51 16.22 14.57
CA ALA A 242 -7.58 15.69 13.59
C ALA A 242 -7.94 16.16 12.17
N ASP A 243 -6.91 16.51 11.41
CA ASP A 243 -6.99 16.52 9.95
C ASP A 243 -6.36 15.21 9.44
N ILE A 244 -7.07 14.53 8.54
CA ILE A 244 -6.78 13.17 8.11
C ILE A 244 -6.57 13.19 6.61
N TYR A 245 -5.35 12.88 6.16
CA TYR A 245 -4.95 12.96 4.76
C TYR A 245 -4.79 11.56 4.18
N GLY A 246 -5.44 11.28 3.06
CA GLY A 246 -5.41 9.99 2.39
C GLY A 246 -5.32 10.11 0.86
N SER A 247 -5.00 9.02 0.19
CA SER A 247 -4.96 8.91 -1.27
C SER A 247 -6.10 8.04 -1.76
N PHE A 248 -7.13 8.64 -2.37
CA PHE A 248 -8.36 7.95 -2.74
C PHE A 248 -8.94 8.50 -4.05
N ASP A 249 -9.46 7.62 -4.90
CA ASP A 249 -9.89 7.90 -6.28
C ASP A 249 -8.84 8.60 -7.15
N GLY A 250 -7.55 8.35 -6.86
CA GLY A 250 -6.42 8.97 -7.56
C GLY A 250 -6.17 10.44 -7.19
N HIS A 251 -6.84 10.94 -6.16
CA HIS A 251 -6.67 12.29 -5.61
C HIS A 251 -6.29 12.24 -4.12
N MET A 252 -5.64 13.29 -3.63
CA MET A 252 -5.46 13.48 -2.20
C MET A 252 -6.78 13.97 -1.60
N GLN A 253 -7.34 13.21 -0.66
CA GLN A 253 -8.54 13.56 0.09
C GLN A 253 -8.15 14.03 1.49
N VAL A 254 -8.96 14.95 2.03
CA VAL A 254 -8.84 15.44 3.41
C VAL A 254 -10.15 15.16 4.15
N VAL A 255 -10.09 14.50 5.29
CA VAL A 255 -11.20 14.38 6.26
C VAL A 255 -10.87 15.24 7.47
N THR A 256 -11.75 16.19 7.79
CA THR A 256 -11.59 17.14 8.91
C THR A 256 -12.97 17.58 9.43
N VAL A 257 -13.01 18.27 10.57
CA VAL A 257 -14.26 18.75 11.18
C VAL A 257 -14.56 20.18 10.70
N LEU A 258 -15.63 20.34 9.93
CA LEU A 258 -16.17 21.63 9.51
C LEU A 258 -17.59 21.80 10.05
N ASN A 259 -17.90 23.00 10.57
CA ASN A 259 -19.21 23.33 11.16
C ASN A 259 -19.71 22.31 12.21
N GLY A 260 -18.79 21.66 12.93
CA GLY A 260 -19.11 20.64 13.93
C GLY A 260 -19.36 19.22 13.40
N GLY A 261 -19.09 18.94 12.11
CA GLY A 261 -19.25 17.62 11.50
C GLY A 261 -18.06 17.20 10.64
N TRP A 262 -17.78 15.89 10.65
CA TRP A 262 -16.74 15.27 9.83
C TRP A 262 -17.07 15.37 8.33
N THR A 263 -16.28 16.17 7.63
CA THR A 263 -16.43 16.48 6.21
C THR A 263 -15.23 15.94 5.45
N ARG A 264 -15.48 15.26 4.32
CA ARG A 264 -14.44 14.89 3.35
C ARG A 264 -14.41 15.93 2.23
N MET A 265 -13.20 16.31 1.82
CA MET A 265 -12.94 17.23 0.73
C MET A 265 -11.89 16.64 -0.21
N ASP A 266 -12.14 16.76 -1.51
CA ASP A 266 -11.12 16.56 -2.51
C ASP A 266 -10.21 17.79 -2.56
N SER A 267 -8.89 17.59 -2.53
CA SER A 267 -7.91 18.68 -2.67
C SER A 267 -7.69 19.16 -4.10
N GLY A 268 -8.18 18.40 -5.09
CA GLY A 268 -7.85 18.53 -6.51
C GLY A 268 -6.48 17.97 -6.90
N LEU A 269 -5.61 17.66 -5.93
CA LEU A 269 -4.25 17.18 -6.18
C LEU A 269 -4.26 15.69 -6.57
N ALA A 270 -3.77 15.36 -7.77
CA ALA A 270 -3.63 13.97 -8.19
C ALA A 270 -2.57 13.24 -7.33
N LEU A 271 -2.99 12.18 -6.64
CA LEU A 271 -2.16 11.39 -5.72
C LEU A 271 -2.62 9.92 -5.70
N ASN A 272 -1.68 9.00 -5.89
CA ASN A 272 -1.85 7.54 -5.80
C ASN A 272 -0.82 6.96 -4.82
N ALA A 273 -0.83 7.46 -3.58
CA ALA A 273 0.17 7.13 -2.58
C ALA A 273 -0.04 5.73 -1.97
N THR A 274 1.04 4.96 -1.84
CA THR A 274 1.09 3.72 -1.04
C THR A 274 1.43 3.99 0.43
N SER A 275 2.01 5.14 0.74
CA SER A 275 2.30 5.59 2.10
C SER A 275 2.28 7.11 2.18
N ILE A 276 1.78 7.67 3.29
CA ILE A 276 1.70 9.11 3.56
C ILE A 276 2.22 9.36 4.98
N ALA A 277 2.94 10.46 5.18
CA ALA A 277 3.25 11.04 6.48
C ALA A 277 2.88 12.53 6.48
N ALA A 278 1.86 12.93 7.25
CA ALA A 278 1.41 14.32 7.37
C ALA A 278 2.05 15.02 8.57
N LEU A 279 2.40 16.30 8.40
CA LEU A 279 3.20 17.09 9.34
C LEU A 279 2.62 18.49 9.53
N ASN A 280 2.38 18.88 10.78
CA ASN A 280 2.13 20.27 11.11
C ASN A 280 3.47 21.03 11.07
N VAL A 281 3.62 21.92 10.10
CA VAL A 281 4.85 22.70 9.89
C VAL A 281 4.81 24.11 10.48
N GLY A 282 3.78 24.45 11.25
CA GLY A 282 3.53 25.79 11.75
C GLY A 282 3.01 26.75 10.66
N GLN A 283 2.40 26.20 9.60
CA GLN A 283 1.78 26.92 8.50
C GLN A 283 0.26 26.62 8.45
N PRO A 284 -0.56 27.41 7.75
CA PRO A 284 -2.01 27.19 7.68
C PRO A 284 -2.42 25.83 7.10
N THR A 285 -1.57 25.22 6.29
CA THR A 285 -1.72 23.85 5.77
C THR A 285 -0.55 22.98 6.21
N PRO A 286 -0.75 21.67 6.44
CA PRO A 286 0.36 20.75 6.68
C PRO A 286 1.23 20.59 5.43
N GLN A 287 2.39 19.97 5.64
CA GLN A 287 3.16 19.36 4.57
C GLN A 287 3.10 17.84 4.72
N LEU A 288 3.18 17.14 3.59
CA LEU A 288 3.12 15.69 3.54
C LEU A 288 4.35 15.17 2.79
N LEU A 289 4.83 14.00 3.21
CA LEU A 289 5.62 13.12 2.34
C LEU A 289 4.75 11.97 1.90
N ALA A 290 4.76 11.67 0.60
CA ALA A 290 3.96 10.61 0.00
C ALA A 290 4.84 9.71 -0.88
N VAL A 291 4.64 8.40 -0.81
CA VAL A 291 5.29 7.43 -1.68
C VAL A 291 4.33 7.05 -2.81
N GLU A 292 4.65 7.36 -4.05
CA GLU A 292 3.83 7.07 -5.25
C GLU A 292 4.74 6.49 -6.33
N GLY A 293 4.36 5.35 -6.94
CA GLY A 293 5.13 4.75 -8.03
C GLY A 293 6.56 4.29 -7.69
N GLY A 294 6.93 4.24 -6.41
CA GLY A 294 8.31 3.98 -5.95
C GLY A 294 9.14 5.25 -5.72
N GLU A 295 8.56 6.43 -5.91
CA GLU A 295 9.18 7.74 -5.71
C GLU A 295 8.59 8.46 -4.48
N ILE A 296 9.42 9.22 -3.78
CA ILE A 296 9.01 10.07 -2.66
C ILE A 296 8.68 11.46 -3.20
N PHE A 297 7.46 11.92 -2.94
CA PHE A 297 6.99 13.26 -3.25
C PHE A 297 6.83 14.09 -1.98
N HIS A 298 7.22 15.36 -2.07
CA HIS A 298 6.88 16.40 -1.11
C HIS A 298 5.60 17.10 -1.58
N VAL A 299 4.59 17.12 -0.72
CA VAL A 299 3.29 17.74 -0.98
C VAL A 299 3.08 18.87 0.03
N TYR A 300 2.66 20.04 -0.46
CA TYR A 300 2.45 21.23 0.36
C TYR A 300 1.29 22.08 -0.19
N GLY A 301 0.62 22.81 0.70
CA GLY A 301 -0.38 23.81 0.34
C GLY A 301 0.17 25.23 0.44
N ASP A 302 -0.33 26.12 -0.42
CA ASP A 302 -0.19 27.57 -0.29
C ASP A 302 -1.44 28.30 -0.82
N SER A 303 -1.38 29.63 -0.98
CA SER A 303 -2.50 30.45 -1.44
C SER A 303 -2.93 30.19 -2.90
N SER A 304 -2.14 29.46 -3.68
CA SER A 304 -2.48 29.01 -5.04
C SER A 304 -3.03 27.59 -5.11
N GLY A 305 -3.03 26.85 -3.99
CA GLY A 305 -3.60 25.51 -3.88
C GLY A 305 -2.60 24.49 -3.36
N TRP A 306 -2.82 23.22 -3.73
CA TRP A 306 -1.95 22.10 -3.37
C TRP A 306 -0.95 21.79 -4.48
N HIS A 307 0.28 21.50 -4.08
CA HIS A 307 1.41 21.19 -4.95
C HIS A 307 1.98 19.81 -4.63
N LYS A 308 2.47 19.11 -5.66
CA LYS A 308 3.24 17.86 -5.52
C LYS A 308 4.57 18.02 -6.25
N MET A 309 5.67 17.85 -5.54
CA MET A 309 7.04 17.99 -6.05
C MET A 309 7.81 16.69 -5.83
N SER A 310 8.50 16.20 -6.86
CA SER A 310 9.46 15.11 -6.73
C SER A 310 10.57 15.50 -5.75
N THR A 311 10.96 14.59 -4.86
CA THR A 311 12.17 14.75 -4.04
C THR A 311 13.43 14.24 -4.75
N GLY A 312 13.27 13.53 -5.88
CA GLY A 312 14.33 12.75 -6.53
C GLY A 312 14.76 11.48 -5.78
N LEU A 313 14.12 11.16 -4.66
CA LEU A 313 14.41 9.99 -3.83
C LEU A 313 13.39 8.88 -4.08
N THR A 314 13.82 7.62 -3.96
CA THR A 314 12.99 6.44 -4.21
C THR A 314 12.87 5.52 -2.99
N THR A 315 11.69 4.95 -2.81
CA THR A 315 11.43 3.85 -1.86
C THR A 315 10.13 3.15 -2.25
N THR A 316 10.03 1.85 -1.97
CA THR A 316 8.76 1.10 -1.99
C THR A 316 8.21 0.86 -0.58
N GLY A 317 8.97 1.19 0.46
CA GLY A 317 8.58 1.00 1.85
C GLY A 317 7.65 2.09 2.38
N LYS A 318 7.15 1.87 3.61
CA LYS A 318 6.44 2.90 4.38
C LYS A 318 7.32 4.15 4.55
N ILE A 319 6.70 5.33 4.59
CA ILE A 319 7.31 6.58 5.06
C ILE A 319 6.69 6.98 6.39
N SER A 320 7.52 7.46 7.33
CA SER A 320 7.05 8.19 8.51
C SER A 320 7.98 9.36 8.76
N ALA A 321 7.46 10.49 9.23
CA ALA A 321 8.25 11.70 9.38
C ALA A 321 7.94 12.42 10.70
N VAL A 322 8.87 13.30 11.09
CA VAL A 322 8.71 14.29 12.16
C VAL A 322 9.16 15.66 11.64
N ARG A 323 8.72 16.72 12.33
CA ARG A 323 9.31 18.04 12.19
C ARG A 323 10.23 18.31 13.36
N LEU A 324 11.49 18.62 13.07
CA LEU A 324 12.48 18.96 14.08
C LEU A 324 12.24 20.36 14.68
N PRO A 325 12.78 20.66 15.88
CA PRO A 325 12.74 22.01 16.45
C PRO A 325 13.38 23.09 15.58
N SER A 326 14.33 22.73 14.69
CA SER A 326 14.89 23.64 13.68
C SER A 326 13.90 24.05 12.59
N GLY A 327 12.77 23.35 12.48
CA GLY A 327 11.73 23.54 11.46
C GLY A 327 11.84 22.60 10.26
N GLU A 328 12.94 21.84 10.17
CA GLU A 328 13.19 20.84 9.12
C GLU A 328 12.29 19.62 9.25
N ILE A 329 12.13 18.91 8.13
CA ILE A 329 11.49 17.60 8.08
C ILE A 329 12.59 16.54 8.11
N GLU A 330 12.47 15.61 9.05
CA GLU A 330 13.25 14.37 9.09
C GLU A 330 12.29 13.18 8.94
N ALA A 331 12.57 12.32 7.97
CA ALA A 331 11.72 11.19 7.63
C ALA A 331 12.51 9.89 7.52
N PHE A 332 11.79 8.78 7.62
CA PHE A 332 12.35 7.45 7.80
C PHE A 332 11.63 6.48 6.89
N THR A 333 12.39 5.61 6.23
CA THR A 333 11.87 4.51 5.41
C THR A 333 12.67 3.23 5.67
N ASN A 334 12.03 2.07 5.50
CA ASN A 334 12.71 0.78 5.47
C ASN A 334 13.17 0.49 4.04
N ILE A 335 14.45 0.17 3.86
CA ILE A 335 14.97 -0.43 2.63
C ILE A 335 15.80 -1.65 3.02
N ASN A 336 15.37 -2.84 2.59
CA ASN A 336 16.04 -4.12 2.84
C ASN A 336 16.30 -4.44 4.33
N GLY A 337 15.41 -4.01 5.24
CA GLY A 337 15.52 -4.25 6.69
C GLY A 337 16.36 -3.22 7.45
N TYR A 338 16.79 -2.14 6.79
CA TYR A 338 17.57 -1.06 7.38
C TYR A 338 16.84 0.28 7.28
N MET A 339 16.98 1.10 8.33
CA MET A 339 16.43 2.44 8.37
C MET A 339 17.27 3.39 7.51
N TYR A 340 16.61 4.03 6.55
CA TYR A 340 17.15 5.16 5.80
C TYR A 340 16.52 6.45 6.33
N VAL A 341 17.38 7.41 6.65
CA VAL A 341 17.01 8.74 7.13
C VAL A 341 16.98 9.70 5.95
N ILE A 342 15.92 10.50 5.86
CA ILE A 342 15.65 11.46 4.80
C ILE A 342 15.57 12.85 5.44
N THR A 343 16.32 13.82 4.93
CA THR A 343 16.39 15.18 5.51
C THR A 343 16.08 16.25 4.47
N SER A 344 15.57 17.40 4.93
CA SER A 344 15.19 18.54 4.08
C SER A 344 16.14 19.76 4.15
N HIS A 345 17.20 19.71 4.97
CA HIS A 345 18.02 20.87 5.35
C HIS A 345 18.66 21.62 4.16
N SER A 346 19.12 20.89 3.15
CA SER A 346 19.85 21.43 1.99
C SER A 346 19.42 20.72 0.70
N GLY A 347 18.10 20.71 0.49
CA GLY A 347 17.44 19.82 -0.46
C GLY A 347 17.21 18.44 0.14
N TRP A 348 16.49 17.60 -0.59
CA TRP A 348 16.17 16.24 -0.16
C TRP A 348 17.37 15.32 -0.28
N GLN A 349 17.78 14.72 0.84
CA GLN A 349 18.89 13.77 0.90
C GLN A 349 18.43 12.51 1.62
N MET A 350 19.03 11.36 1.31
CA MET A 350 18.74 10.08 1.97
C MET A 350 20.04 9.35 2.31
N ALA A 351 20.16 8.86 3.54
CA ALA A 351 21.31 8.11 4.03
C ALA A 351 20.89 6.85 4.80
N ASN A 352 21.60 5.74 4.60
CA ASN A 352 21.43 4.53 5.41
C ASN A 352 22.01 4.78 6.81
N SER A 353 21.22 4.54 7.87
CA SER A 353 21.67 4.69 9.26
C SER A 353 22.55 3.54 9.77
N GLY A 354 22.52 2.39 9.10
CA GLY A 354 23.06 1.11 9.58
C GLY A 354 22.16 0.41 10.62
N THR A 355 21.05 1.02 11.04
CA THR A 355 20.16 0.50 12.09
C THR A 355 19.09 -0.42 11.50
N PRO A 356 18.88 -1.62 12.05
CA PRO A 356 17.75 -2.48 11.66
C PRO A 356 16.39 -1.82 11.94
N ILE A 357 15.44 -2.02 11.03
CA ILE A 357 14.05 -1.59 11.16
C ILE A 357 13.14 -2.61 10.45
N GLY A 358 11.92 -2.80 10.94
CA GLY A 358 10.90 -3.55 10.21
C GLY A 358 9.91 -2.64 9.49
N ASP A 359 9.10 -3.22 8.59
CA ASP A 359 8.16 -2.49 7.72
C ASP A 359 7.07 -1.73 8.49
N ASN A 360 6.68 -2.25 9.66
CA ASN A 360 5.76 -1.60 10.57
C ASN A 360 6.55 -0.71 11.55
N PHE A 361 6.58 0.60 11.26
CA PHE A 361 7.18 1.60 12.14
C PHE A 361 6.41 2.93 12.12
N LYS A 362 6.65 3.78 13.13
CA LYS A 362 6.19 5.18 13.19
C LYS A 362 7.29 6.02 13.85
N ALA A 363 7.59 7.17 13.25
CA ALA A 363 8.44 8.20 13.82
C ALA A 363 7.59 9.24 14.56
N VAL A 364 8.09 9.70 15.71
CA VAL A 364 7.43 10.64 16.62
C VAL A 364 8.49 11.53 17.28
N LEU A 365 8.21 12.81 17.43
CA LEU A 365 9.11 13.73 18.11
C LEU A 365 8.85 13.65 19.61
N VAL A 366 9.86 13.27 20.40
CA VAL A 366 9.79 13.17 21.87
C VAL A 366 10.91 14.00 22.46
N ASN A 367 10.57 14.96 23.34
CA ASN A 367 11.53 15.92 23.92
C ASN A 367 12.39 16.65 22.86
N GLY A 368 11.84 16.91 21.67
CA GLY A 368 12.55 17.60 20.59
C GLY A 368 13.48 16.73 19.74
N SER A 369 13.57 15.42 20.00
CA SER A 369 14.35 14.46 19.20
C SER A 369 13.44 13.44 18.50
N PRO A 370 13.78 12.97 17.29
CA PRO A 370 13.08 11.86 16.66
C PRO A 370 13.25 10.58 17.49
N GLN A 371 12.15 9.89 17.78
CA GLN A 371 12.15 8.49 18.17
C GLN A 371 11.33 7.70 17.15
N ILE A 372 11.81 6.51 16.79
CA ILE A 372 11.14 5.62 15.83
C ILE A 372 10.77 4.35 16.56
N VAL A 373 9.48 4.05 16.61
CA VAL A 373 8.95 2.81 17.15
C VAL A 373 8.78 1.84 15.98
N THR A 374 9.29 0.61 16.09
CA THR A 374 9.29 -0.38 15.00
C THR A 374 9.04 -1.81 15.50
N ASN A 375 8.38 -2.63 14.68
CA ASN A 375 8.28 -4.07 14.88
C ASN A 375 9.44 -4.79 14.19
N ILE A 376 10.32 -5.45 14.96
CA ILE A 376 11.37 -6.32 14.42
C ILE A 376 11.11 -7.73 14.95
N ASN A 377 10.87 -8.68 14.04
CA ASN A 377 10.61 -10.10 14.34
C ASN A 377 9.50 -10.35 15.38
N GLY A 378 8.43 -9.54 15.32
CA GLY A 378 7.30 -9.65 16.24
C GLY A 378 7.49 -8.95 17.59
N ILE A 379 8.57 -8.18 17.78
CA ILE A 379 8.91 -7.46 19.01
C ILE A 379 9.03 -5.96 18.74
N ILE A 380 8.39 -5.15 19.58
CA ILE A 380 8.44 -3.69 19.55
C ILE A 380 9.80 -3.21 20.05
N HIS A 381 10.46 -2.40 19.22
CA HIS A 381 11.71 -1.70 19.53
C HIS A 381 11.54 -0.19 19.41
N ILE A 382 12.42 0.56 20.07
CA ILE A 382 12.59 2.00 19.88
C ILE A 382 13.99 2.29 19.36
N ILE A 383 14.06 3.21 18.40
CA ILE A 383 15.27 3.78 17.83
C ILE A 383 15.32 5.27 18.16
N TRP A 384 16.48 5.81 18.56
CA TRP A 384 16.65 7.24 18.86
C TRP A 384 18.10 7.71 18.58
N PRO A 385 18.33 9.02 18.36
CA PRO A 385 19.66 9.55 18.13
C PRO A 385 20.49 9.60 19.43
N GLY A 386 21.74 9.20 19.33
CA GLY A 386 22.74 9.25 20.40
C GLY A 386 24.15 9.25 19.81
N ALA A 387 25.04 8.38 20.31
CA ALA A 387 26.32 8.09 19.67
C ALA A 387 26.08 7.22 18.40
N GLY A 388 25.56 7.85 17.34
CA GLY A 388 24.83 7.16 16.29
C GLY A 388 23.42 6.74 16.74
N TRP A 389 22.69 6.07 15.86
CA TRP A 389 21.34 5.59 16.16
C TRP A 389 21.37 4.39 17.11
N GLN A 390 20.71 4.54 18.25
CA GLN A 390 20.56 3.48 19.26
C GLN A 390 19.30 2.65 18.95
N LEU A 391 19.30 1.37 19.31
CA LEU A 391 18.16 0.45 19.16
C LEU A 391 17.95 -0.31 20.48
N GLN A 392 16.74 -0.28 21.03
CA GLN A 392 16.39 -1.01 22.25
C GLN A 392 15.06 -1.75 22.09
N SER A 393 15.03 -3.00 22.53
CA SER A 393 13.78 -3.77 22.66
C SER A 393 12.96 -3.29 23.87
N THR A 394 11.65 -3.15 23.69
CA THR A 394 10.71 -2.94 24.80
C THR A 394 10.34 -4.24 25.52
N GLY A 395 10.68 -5.40 24.94
CA GLY A 395 10.21 -6.72 25.37
C GLY A 395 8.74 -7.02 25.04
N GLN A 396 7.98 -6.05 24.52
CA GLN A 396 6.57 -6.22 24.16
C GLN A 396 6.46 -6.79 22.74
N SER A 397 5.62 -7.81 22.55
CA SER A 397 5.33 -8.37 21.23
C SER A 397 4.29 -7.54 20.47
N THR A 398 4.27 -7.67 19.14
CA THR A 398 3.13 -7.25 18.30
C THR A 398 3.18 -7.93 16.93
N SER A 399 2.00 -8.17 16.34
CA SER A 399 1.83 -8.87 15.05
C SER A 399 1.24 -8.01 13.93
N GLY A 400 0.82 -6.76 14.20
CA GLY A 400 0.14 -5.90 13.21
C GLY A 400 0.68 -4.48 13.15
N SER A 401 -0.19 -3.54 12.80
CA SER A 401 0.17 -2.14 12.54
C SER A 401 0.51 -1.39 13.84
N ILE A 402 1.54 -0.54 13.77
CA ILE A 402 1.99 0.32 14.87
C ILE A 402 1.84 1.79 14.49
N THR A 403 1.36 2.59 15.45
CA THR A 403 1.60 4.04 15.51
C THR A 403 2.10 4.44 16.91
N ALA A 404 2.52 5.69 17.07
CA ALA A 404 3.14 6.22 18.28
C ALA A 404 2.92 7.73 18.39
N VAL A 405 2.74 8.22 19.61
CA VAL A 405 2.56 9.65 19.92
C VAL A 405 3.37 10.07 21.15
N ASP A 406 3.70 11.35 21.25
CA ASP A 406 4.26 11.92 22.48
C ASP A 406 3.13 12.37 23.41
N MET A 407 3.11 11.82 24.63
CA MET A 407 2.19 12.19 25.71
C MET A 407 2.90 12.94 26.86
N GLY A 408 4.14 13.40 26.65
CA GLY A 408 4.92 14.18 27.63
C GLY A 408 5.71 13.34 28.65
N GLY A 409 5.94 12.06 28.37
CA GLY A 409 6.56 11.11 29.31
C GLY A 409 8.05 10.80 29.06
N GLY A 410 8.70 11.47 28.11
CA GLY A 410 10.09 11.20 27.69
C GLY A 410 10.29 9.92 26.86
N TYR A 411 9.27 9.08 26.78
CA TYR A 411 9.13 7.94 25.87
C TYR A 411 7.81 8.05 25.12
N PRO A 412 7.74 7.57 23.87
CA PRO A 412 6.50 7.57 23.11
C PRO A 412 5.48 6.61 23.73
N THR A 413 4.21 7.01 23.66
CA THR A 413 3.09 6.09 23.87
C THR A 413 2.82 5.37 22.56
N ILE A 414 2.91 4.05 22.59
CA ILE A 414 2.85 3.17 21.43
C ILE A 414 1.45 2.59 21.35
N ILE A 415 0.86 2.55 20.16
CA ILE A 415 -0.43 1.92 19.89
C ILE A 415 -0.20 0.83 18.85
N SER A 416 -0.68 -0.38 19.12
CA SER A 416 -0.67 -1.50 18.16
C SER A 416 -2.08 -2.03 17.92
N ASN A 417 -2.36 -2.43 16.67
CA ASN A 417 -3.52 -3.25 16.31
C ASN A 417 -3.04 -4.69 16.06
N GLU A 418 -3.49 -5.63 16.87
CA GLU A 418 -3.07 -7.04 16.82
C GLU A 418 -4.27 -7.95 16.62
N GLY A 419 -4.52 -8.33 15.37
CA GLY A 419 -5.62 -9.23 15.02
C GLY A 419 -6.95 -8.73 15.58
N TRP A 420 -7.28 -7.46 15.28
CA TRP A 420 -8.46 -6.74 15.76
C TRP A 420 -8.42 -6.29 17.24
N SER A 421 -7.33 -6.42 17.97
CA SER A 421 -7.23 -5.90 19.35
C SER A 421 -6.30 -4.68 19.43
N VAL A 422 -6.83 -3.53 19.85
CA VAL A 422 -6.00 -2.33 20.06
C VAL A 422 -5.41 -2.31 21.46
N THR A 423 -4.10 -2.17 21.54
CA THR A 423 -3.38 -2.06 22.82
C THR A 423 -2.50 -0.83 22.88
N VAL A 424 -2.38 -0.25 24.07
CA VAL A 424 -1.49 0.85 24.37
C VAL A 424 -0.31 0.32 25.17
N THR A 425 0.90 0.66 24.75
CA THR A 425 2.17 0.31 25.41
C THR A 425 2.90 1.60 25.78
N SER A 426 3.21 1.78 27.06
CA SER A 426 3.83 2.99 27.60
C SER A 426 4.75 2.66 28.77
N VAL A 427 5.65 3.58 29.11
CA VAL A 427 6.48 3.45 30.32
C VAL A 427 5.67 3.88 31.53
N ILE A 428 5.43 2.95 32.46
CA ILE A 428 4.78 3.20 33.75
C ILE A 428 5.74 2.75 34.85
N ASN A 429 6.01 3.63 35.82
CA ASN A 429 6.96 3.37 36.92
C ASN A 429 8.35 2.87 36.45
N GLY A 430 8.82 3.34 35.29
CA GLY A 430 10.11 2.95 34.70
C GLY A 430 10.11 1.64 33.90
N ALA A 431 8.96 0.96 33.74
CA ALA A 431 8.84 -0.29 32.99
C ALA A 431 7.85 -0.18 31.82
N TRP A 432 8.18 -0.81 30.69
CA TRP A 432 7.25 -0.97 29.57
C TRP A 432 6.04 -1.80 30.00
N THR A 433 4.89 -1.13 30.10
CA THR A 433 3.62 -1.71 30.50
C THR A 433 2.68 -1.68 29.30
N ARG A 434 2.01 -2.80 29.05
CA ARG A 434 1.10 -2.98 27.93
C ARG A 434 -0.32 -3.23 28.44
N GLN A 435 -1.28 -2.50 27.89
CA GLN A 435 -2.68 -2.50 28.32
C GLN A 435 -3.58 -2.67 27.10
N SER A 436 -4.58 -3.57 27.18
CA SER A 436 -5.64 -3.60 26.17
C SER A 436 -6.57 -2.42 26.37
N THR A 437 -6.99 -1.79 25.27
CA THR A 437 -8.04 -0.77 25.29
C THR A 437 -9.44 -1.40 25.37
N GLY A 438 -9.58 -2.67 25.02
CA GLY A 438 -10.86 -3.33 24.76
C GLY A 438 -11.50 -2.93 23.42
N ALA A 439 -10.92 -1.97 22.69
CA ALA A 439 -11.40 -1.55 21.37
C ALA A 439 -10.89 -2.49 20.27
N THR A 440 -11.70 -2.66 19.22
CA THR A 440 -11.38 -3.54 18.09
C THR A 440 -11.43 -2.80 16.76
N VAL A 441 -10.39 -2.96 15.93
CA VAL A 441 -10.23 -2.19 14.68
C VAL A 441 -9.72 -3.04 13.52
N SER A 442 -10.27 -2.82 12.32
CA SER A 442 -9.70 -3.31 11.07
C SER A 442 -8.41 -2.55 10.73
N GLY A 443 -7.51 -3.24 10.04
CA GLY A 443 -6.48 -2.64 9.19
C GLY A 443 -5.53 -1.64 9.86
N ASN A 444 -5.35 -0.51 9.18
CA ASN A 444 -4.25 0.43 9.45
C ASN A 444 -4.66 1.48 10.49
N ILE A 445 -3.73 1.81 11.38
CA ILE A 445 -3.93 2.82 12.43
C ILE A 445 -2.95 3.98 12.28
N ASP A 446 -3.41 5.18 12.60
CA ASP A 446 -2.55 6.31 12.95
C ASP A 446 -3.16 7.05 14.16
N ALA A 447 -2.36 7.84 14.89
CA ALA A 447 -2.82 8.47 16.13
C ALA A 447 -2.16 9.83 16.35
N LEU A 448 -2.79 10.66 17.18
CA LEU A 448 -2.21 11.90 17.65
C LEU A 448 -2.52 12.20 19.12
N ASN A 449 -1.77 13.16 19.67
CA ASN A 449 -2.08 13.80 20.94
C ASN A 449 -2.90 15.07 20.64
N LEU A 450 -4.11 15.11 21.19
CA LEU A 450 -5.08 16.19 21.01
C LEU A 450 -5.19 17.10 22.26
N GLY A 451 -4.26 16.97 23.20
CA GLY A 451 -4.23 17.70 24.48
C GLY A 451 -4.97 17.02 25.63
N GLY A 452 -5.54 15.82 25.40
CA GLY A 452 -6.18 14.99 26.42
C GLY A 452 -5.20 14.11 27.20
N GLY A 453 -5.71 13.41 28.23
CA GLY A 453 -4.92 12.44 29.00
C GLY A 453 -4.64 11.11 28.29
N TYR A 454 -5.19 10.91 27.09
CA TYR A 454 -5.07 9.70 26.29
C TYR A 454 -4.87 10.05 24.80
N PRO A 455 -4.20 9.20 24.01
CA PRO A 455 -4.11 9.38 22.57
C PRO A 455 -5.49 9.20 21.89
N VAL A 456 -5.69 9.91 20.78
CA VAL A 456 -6.82 9.68 19.87
C VAL A 456 -6.30 8.91 18.66
N ILE A 457 -6.92 7.77 18.37
CA ILE A 457 -6.50 6.82 17.36
C ILE A 457 -7.53 6.82 16.22
N TYR A 458 -7.07 6.73 14.98
CA TYR A 458 -7.90 6.62 13.79
C TYR A 458 -7.56 5.32 13.06
N ALA A 459 -8.56 4.59 12.59
CA ALA A 459 -8.37 3.30 11.91
C ALA A 459 -9.26 3.11 10.67
N VAL A 460 -8.76 2.28 9.72
CA VAL A 460 -9.40 1.90 8.45
C VAL A 460 -9.21 0.42 8.13
#